data_AF-A0A1H0R0F7-F1
#
_entry.id   AF-A0A1H0R0F7-F1
#
_cell.length_a   1.000
_cell.length_b   1.000
_cell.length_c   1.000
_cell.angle_alpha   90.00
_cell.angle_beta   90.00
_cell.angle_gamma   90.00
#
_symmetry.space_group_name_H-M   'P 1'
#
loop_
_entity.id
_entity.type
_entity.pdbx_description
1 polymer ?
#
loop_
_entity_poly.entity_id
_entity_poly.type
_entity_poly.pdbx_seq_one_letter_code
_entity_poly.pdbx_strand_id
1 'polypeptide(L)'
;MDSIAGPAGSPWRGSLPEDFELGVHLLTAGWHTGFSLNTHVNQEVLYSMRRFLAQRTRWGQGTMQCMRYLRRIWDYGHLTTLGAAEMMHYLAQPWMQLLGTVVHPIPWRSIGYGFGYALYIYTSASRRGVR
;
A
#
# COMPACT_ATOMS: atom_id res chain seq x y z
N MET A 1 6.65 -0.39 -27.65
CA MET A 1 5.60 -1.25 -27.04
C MET A 1 5.75 -2.69 -27.51
N ASP A 2 6.11 -2.93 -28.77
CA ASP A 2 6.33 -4.27 -29.33
C ASP A 2 7.35 -5.11 -28.54
N SER A 3 8.38 -4.46 -27.99
CA SER A 3 9.41 -5.08 -27.13
C SER A 3 8.86 -5.77 -25.88
N ILE A 4 7.65 -5.43 -25.43
CA ILE A 4 7.02 -5.97 -24.22
C ILE A 4 5.62 -6.56 -24.46
N ALA A 5 5.18 -6.63 -25.71
CA ALA A 5 3.85 -7.11 -26.11
C ALA A 5 3.62 -8.61 -25.82
N GLY A 6 4.69 -9.38 -25.62
CA GLY A 6 4.61 -10.81 -25.33
C GLY A 6 3.85 -11.61 -26.41
N PRO A 7 3.44 -12.86 -26.11
CA PRO A 7 2.81 -13.74 -27.11
C PRO A 7 1.42 -13.29 -27.57
N ALA A 8 0.70 -12.54 -26.73
CA ALA A 8 -0.66 -12.06 -27.04
C ALA A 8 -0.67 -10.76 -27.87
N GLY A 9 0.51 -10.23 -28.25
CA GLY A 9 0.61 -8.96 -28.98
C GLY A 9 0.18 -7.74 -28.17
N SER A 10 0.07 -7.86 -26.84
CA SER A 10 -0.38 -6.79 -25.94
C SER A 10 0.53 -6.68 -24.71
N PRO A 11 1.04 -5.47 -24.39
CA PRO A 11 1.91 -5.29 -23.23
C PRO A 11 1.17 -5.34 -21.89
N TRP A 12 -0.16 -5.30 -21.90
CA TRP A 12 -1.02 -5.41 -20.71
C TRP A 12 -1.36 -6.86 -20.39
N ARG A 13 -1.40 -7.21 -19.10
CA ARG A 13 -1.78 -8.54 -18.59
C ARG A 13 -2.93 -8.47 -17.58
N GLY A 14 -3.71 -7.40 -17.67
CA GLY A 14 -5.01 -7.28 -17.00
C GLY A 14 -4.93 -6.96 -15.51
N SER A 15 -3.82 -6.42 -15.01
CA SER A 15 -3.79 -5.90 -13.64
C SER A 15 -4.62 -4.61 -13.52
N LEU A 16 -5.31 -4.40 -12.40
CA LEU A 16 -6.09 -3.18 -12.14
C LEU A 16 -5.30 -1.85 -12.26
N PRO A 17 -4.01 -1.77 -11.90
CA PRO A 17 -3.15 -0.62 -12.16
C PRO A 17 -2.30 -0.91 -13.40
N GLU A 18 -2.85 -0.60 -14.58
CA GLU A 18 -2.19 -0.86 -15.86
C GLU A 18 -0.81 -0.19 -15.95
N ASP A 19 -0.66 1.02 -15.43
CA ASP A 19 0.58 1.79 -15.48
C ASP A 19 1.75 1.12 -14.74
N PHE A 20 1.47 0.54 -13.57
CA PHE A 20 2.50 -0.13 -12.78
C PHE A 20 2.97 -1.41 -13.46
N GLU A 21 2.03 -2.23 -13.94
CA GLU A 21 2.35 -3.46 -14.67
C GLU A 21 3.16 -3.16 -15.94
N LEU A 22 2.79 -2.10 -16.67
CA LEU A 22 3.53 -1.63 -17.83
C LEU A 22 4.94 -1.17 -17.44
N GLY A 23 5.09 -0.42 -16.34
CA GLY A 23 6.38 0.01 -15.80
C GLY A 23 7.31 -1.16 -15.48
N VAL A 24 6.80 -2.21 -14.83
CA VAL A 24 7.56 -3.43 -14.56
C VAL A 24 8.03 -4.09 -15.86
N HIS A 25 7.15 -4.20 -16.86
CA HIS A 25 7.52 -4.80 -18.15
C HIS A 25 8.61 -3.99 -18.86
N LEU A 26 8.51 -2.66 -18.86
CA LEU A 26 9.52 -1.77 -19.44
C LEU A 26 10.87 -1.91 -18.75
N LEU A 27 10.89 -1.79 -17.41
CA LEU A 27 12.12 -1.88 -16.62
C LEU A 27 12.81 -3.22 -16.82
N THR A 28 12.05 -4.32 -16.76
CA THR A 28 12.56 -5.68 -16.93
C THR A 28 12.85 -6.05 -18.40
N ALA A 29 12.57 -5.14 -19.34
CA ALA A 29 13.01 -5.22 -20.74
C ALA A 29 14.20 -4.28 -21.04
N GLY A 30 14.79 -3.66 -20.02
CA GLY A 30 15.99 -2.82 -20.13
C GLY A 30 15.70 -1.34 -20.37
N TRP A 31 14.43 -0.95 -20.40
CA TRP A 31 14.07 0.46 -20.53
C TRP A 31 14.27 1.20 -19.21
N HIS A 32 14.55 2.49 -19.32
CA HIS A 32 14.80 3.35 -18.17
C HIS A 32 13.66 4.36 -18.02
N THR A 33 13.28 4.65 -16.78
CA THR A 33 12.29 5.67 -16.45
C THR A 33 12.99 6.98 -16.11
N GLY A 34 12.58 8.07 -16.75
CA GLY A 34 13.03 9.43 -16.42
C GLY A 34 11.99 10.19 -15.61
N PHE A 35 12.44 11.04 -14.70
CA PHE A 35 11.59 11.98 -13.96
C PHE A 35 11.98 13.41 -14.33
N SER A 36 10.97 14.26 -14.57
CA SER A 36 11.16 15.67 -14.90
C SER A 36 10.38 16.54 -13.93
N LEU A 37 11.05 17.50 -13.30
CA LEU A 37 10.43 18.50 -12.42
C LEU A 37 9.67 19.59 -13.21
N ASN A 38 9.93 19.72 -14.51
CA ASN A 38 9.35 20.77 -15.36
C ASN A 38 8.04 20.35 -16.04
N THR A 39 7.51 19.18 -15.70
CA THR A 39 6.20 18.71 -16.16
C THR A 39 5.28 18.52 -14.96
N HIS A 40 4.01 18.87 -15.12
CA HIS A 40 3.02 18.70 -14.06
C HIS A 40 1.66 18.33 -14.63
N VAL A 41 0.89 17.58 -13.85
CA VAL A 41 -0.50 17.23 -14.13
C VAL A 41 -1.31 17.58 -12.90
N ASN A 42 -2.40 18.33 -13.08
CA ASN A 42 -3.31 18.67 -12.01
C ASN A 42 -4.13 17.43 -11.63
N GLN A 43 -4.07 17.03 -10.36
CA GLN A 43 -4.86 15.89 -9.87
C GLN A 43 -6.27 16.34 -9.50
N GLU A 44 -7.27 15.63 -9.98
CA GLU A 44 -8.66 15.84 -9.59
C GLU A 44 -8.97 15.07 -8.30
N VAL A 45 -9.51 15.76 -7.29
CA VAL A 45 -9.85 15.16 -6.00
C VAL A 45 -11.24 14.52 -6.04
N LEU A 46 -11.42 13.47 -5.24
CA LEU A 46 -12.72 12.85 -5.03
C LEU A 46 -13.41 13.45 -3.79
N TYR A 47 -14.49 14.20 -3.98
CA TYR A 47 -15.26 14.82 -2.89
C TYR A 47 -16.16 13.86 -2.10
N SER A 48 -16.35 12.62 -2.59
CA SER A 48 -17.18 11.62 -1.93
C SER A 48 -16.31 10.60 -1.21
N MET A 49 -16.51 10.45 0.11
CA MET A 49 -15.81 9.45 0.91
C MET A 49 -15.98 8.04 0.34
N ARG A 50 -17.18 7.69 -0.13
CA ARG A 50 -17.45 6.38 -0.74
C ARG A 50 -16.60 6.15 -2.01
N ARG A 51 -16.53 7.15 -2.90
CA ARG A 51 -15.72 7.06 -4.12
C ARG A 51 -14.23 7.03 -3.81
N PHE A 52 -13.80 7.82 -2.83
CA PHE A 52 -12.42 7.84 -2.36
C PHE A 52 -11.99 6.46 -1.84
N LEU A 53 -12.81 5.84 -0.98
CA LEU A 53 -12.53 4.50 -0.47
C LEU A 53 -12.51 3.48 -1.61
N ALA A 54 -13.48 3.50 -2.53
CA ALA A 54 -13.49 2.60 -3.68
C ALA A 54 -12.22 2.74 -4.54
N GLN A 55 -11.72 3.96 -4.76
CA GLN A 55 -10.47 4.21 -5.49
C GLN A 55 -9.27 3.62 -4.73
N ARG A 56 -9.14 3.90 -3.43
CA ARG A 56 -8.02 3.39 -2.62
C ARG A 56 -8.06 1.87 -2.50
N THR A 57 -9.23 1.26 -2.38
CA THR A 57 -9.39 -0.20 -2.41
C THR A 57 -9.00 -0.78 -3.76
N ARG A 58 -9.44 -0.17 -4.88
CA ARG A 58 -9.03 -0.61 -6.23
C ARG A 58 -7.50 -0.55 -6.39
N TRP A 59 -6.88 0.53 -5.95
CA TRP A 59 -5.42 0.68 -6.00
C TRP A 59 -4.72 -0.38 -5.15
N GLY A 60 -5.15 -0.57 -3.89
CA GLY A 60 -4.59 -1.60 -3.02
C GLY A 60 -4.74 -3.01 -3.60
N GLN A 61 -5.93 -3.36 -4.10
CA GLN A 61 -6.18 -4.64 -4.78
C GLN A 61 -5.29 -4.81 -6.01
N GLY A 62 -5.15 -3.76 -6.82
CA GLY A 62 -4.29 -3.77 -8.00
C GLY A 62 -2.82 -3.98 -7.66
N THR A 63 -2.31 -3.28 -6.64
CA THR A 63 -0.95 -3.47 -6.14
C THR A 63 -0.75 -4.90 -5.64
N MET A 64 -1.72 -5.48 -4.93
CA MET A 64 -1.67 -6.90 -4.51
C MET A 64 -1.63 -7.86 -5.71
N GLN A 65 -2.37 -7.60 -6.80
CA GLN A 65 -2.29 -8.41 -8.03
C GLN A 65 -0.89 -8.39 -8.64
N CYS A 66 -0.21 -7.25 -8.59
CA CYS A 66 1.14 -7.07 -9.13
C CYS A 66 2.24 -7.76 -8.30
N MET A 67 1.94 -8.32 -7.11
CA MET A 67 2.88 -9.13 -6.33
C MET A 67 3.45 -10.33 -7.11
N ARG A 68 2.72 -10.82 -8.11
CA ARG A 68 3.20 -11.88 -9.03
C ARG A 68 4.50 -11.52 -9.76
N TYR A 69 4.84 -10.24 -9.84
CA TYR A 69 6.06 -9.75 -10.49
C TYR A 69 7.27 -9.63 -9.55
N LEU A 70 7.13 -9.91 -8.25
CA LEU A 70 8.20 -9.74 -7.26
C LEU A 70 9.51 -10.43 -7.65
N ARG A 71 9.44 -11.72 -7.98
CA ARG A 71 10.62 -12.49 -8.43
C ARG A 71 11.26 -11.89 -9.66
N ARG A 72 10.44 -11.52 -10.65
CA ARG A 72 10.91 -10.89 -11.89
C ARG A 72 11.62 -9.56 -11.62
N ILE A 73 11.15 -8.77 -10.66
CA ILE A 73 11.79 -7.49 -10.26
C ILE A 73 13.13 -7.76 -9.56
N TRP A 74 13.18 -8.75 -8.65
CA TRP A 74 14.36 -9.07 -7.87
C TRP A 74 15.48 -9.71 -8.68
N ASP A 75 15.13 -10.66 -9.55
CA ASP A 75 16.10 -11.45 -10.32
C ASP A 75 16.66 -10.66 -11.51
N TYR A 76 16.12 -9.48 -11.80
CA TYR A 76 16.52 -8.69 -12.96
C TYR A 76 17.77 -7.85 -12.68
N GLY A 77 18.91 -8.30 -13.20
CA GLY A 77 20.24 -7.72 -12.92
C GLY A 77 20.52 -6.31 -13.41
N HIS A 78 19.60 -5.65 -14.15
CA HIS A 78 19.76 -4.25 -14.56
C HIS A 78 19.02 -3.25 -13.67
N LEU A 79 18.22 -3.71 -12.70
CA LEU A 79 17.68 -2.85 -11.66
C LEU A 79 18.72 -2.68 -10.55
N THR A 80 18.91 -1.44 -10.08
CA THR A 80 19.70 -1.22 -8.88
C THR A 80 18.99 -1.88 -7.69
N THR A 81 19.76 -2.38 -6.72
CA THR A 81 19.19 -2.98 -5.50
C THR A 81 18.24 -2.02 -4.79
N LEU A 82 18.54 -0.71 -4.81
CA LEU A 82 17.68 0.32 -4.25
C LEU A 82 16.37 0.45 -5.03
N GLY A 83 16.41 0.50 -6.36
CA GLY A 83 15.19 0.55 -7.19
C GLY A 83 14.31 -0.69 -7.02
N ALA A 84 14.92 -1.88 -6.96
CA ALA A 84 14.19 -3.11 -6.65
C ALA A 84 13.54 -3.04 -5.26
N ALA A 85 14.27 -2.56 -4.25
CA ALA A 85 13.75 -2.40 -2.88
C ALA A 85 12.61 -1.37 -2.81
N GLU A 86 12.69 -0.25 -3.53
CA GLU A 86 11.61 0.74 -3.63
C GLU A 86 10.34 0.15 -4.25
N MET A 87 10.48 -0.62 -5.33
CA MET A 87 9.35 -1.32 -5.96
C MET A 87 8.73 -2.37 -5.01
N MET A 88 9.56 -3.12 -4.29
CA MET A 88 9.09 -4.07 -3.27
C MET A 88 8.38 -3.36 -2.13
N HIS A 89 8.90 -2.23 -1.66
CA HIS A 89 8.26 -1.42 -0.63
C HIS A 89 6.88 -0.95 -1.08
N TYR A 90 6.77 -0.46 -2.32
CA TYR A 90 5.48 -0.07 -2.92
C TYR A 90 4.49 -1.25 -2.96
N LEU A 91 4.94 -2.42 -3.43
CA LEU A 91 4.11 -3.63 -3.48
C LEU A 91 3.69 -4.14 -2.09
N ALA A 92 4.49 -3.90 -1.06
CA ALA A 92 4.19 -4.26 0.32
C ALA A 92 3.16 -3.33 1.00
N GLN A 93 3.01 -2.09 0.53
CA GLN A 93 2.13 -1.08 1.16
C GLN A 93 0.72 -1.56 1.49
N PRO A 94 -0.06 -2.16 0.57
CA PRO A 94 -1.43 -2.58 0.90
C PRO A 94 -1.48 -3.65 2.01
N TRP A 95 -0.48 -4.54 2.07
CA TRP A 95 -0.37 -5.54 3.13
C TRP A 95 -0.03 -4.92 4.48
N MET A 96 0.92 -3.97 4.49
CA MET A 96 1.25 -3.21 5.69
C MET A 96 0.05 -2.41 6.21
N GLN A 97 -0.77 -1.85 5.33
CA GLN A 97 -2.00 -1.14 5.72
C GLN A 97 -3.04 -2.09 6.33
N LEU A 98 -3.23 -3.29 5.76
CA LEU A 98 -4.12 -4.30 6.34
C LEU A 98 -3.64 -4.74 7.73
N LEU A 99 -2.34 -5.02 7.88
CA LEU A 99 -1.74 -5.35 9.17
C LEU A 99 -1.91 -4.20 10.18
N GLY A 100 -1.62 -2.97 9.75
CA GLY A 100 -1.79 -1.77 10.56
C GLY A 100 -3.23 -1.59 11.04
N THR A 101 -4.22 -1.89 10.20
CA THR A 101 -5.65 -1.80 10.57
C THR A 101 -5.98 -2.69 11.77
N VAL A 102 -5.32 -3.85 11.89
CA VAL A 102 -5.50 -4.77 13.02
C VAL A 102 -4.63 -4.39 14.22
N VAL A 103 -3.39 -3.96 13.98
CA VAL A 103 -2.39 -3.71 15.02
C VAL A 103 -2.61 -2.37 15.74
N HIS A 104 -2.89 -1.29 15.00
CA HIS A 104 -2.99 0.07 15.57
C HIS A 104 -4.09 0.26 16.63
N PRO A 105 -5.24 -0.43 16.60
CA PRO A 105 -6.24 -0.34 17.68
C PRO A 105 -5.80 -0.97 19.01
N ILE A 106 -4.80 -1.86 19.01
CA ILE A 106 -4.42 -2.64 20.21
C ILE A 106 -3.90 -1.73 21.33
N PRO A 107 -2.91 -0.83 21.10
CA PRO A 107 -2.45 0.10 22.15
C PRO A 107 -3.58 0.96 22.72
N TRP A 108 -4.48 1.45 21.86
CA TRP A 108 -5.62 2.28 22.30
C TRP A 108 -6.59 1.51 23.19
N ARG A 109 -6.87 0.25 22.86
CA ARG A 109 -7.69 -0.64 23.70
C ARG A 109 -7.01 -0.84 25.06
N SER A 110 -5.72 -1.15 25.08
CA SER A 110 -4.97 -1.37 26.32
C SER A 110 -4.97 -0.14 27.23
N ILE A 111 -4.75 1.05 26.66
CA ILE A 111 -4.83 2.33 27.41
C ILE A 111 -6.24 2.54 27.97
N GLY A 112 -7.28 2.30 27.17
CA GLY A 112 -8.68 2.41 27.60
C GLY A 112 -9.02 1.45 28.74
N TYR A 113 -8.59 0.19 28.66
CA TYR A 113 -8.78 -0.80 29.74
C TYR A 113 -8.06 -0.38 31.01
N GLY A 114 -6.81 0.08 30.92
CA GLY A 114 -6.05 0.57 32.07
C GLY A 114 -6.72 1.75 32.76
N PHE A 115 -7.21 2.72 31.98
CA PHE A 115 -7.93 3.88 32.51
C PHE A 115 -9.25 3.48 33.19
N GLY A 116 -10.05 2.62 32.55
CA GLY A 116 -11.31 2.13 33.12
C GLY A 116 -11.09 1.35 34.43
N TYR A 117 -10.04 0.53 34.49
CA TYR A 117 -9.68 -0.21 35.71
C TYR A 117 -9.24 0.73 36.85
N ALA A 118 -8.45 1.76 36.56
CA ALA A 118 -8.06 2.76 37.55
C ALA A 118 -9.27 3.52 38.10
N LEU A 119 -10.21 3.92 37.23
CA LEU A 119 -11.45 4.58 37.64
C LEU A 119 -12.33 3.68 38.51
N TYR A 120 -12.41 2.39 38.18
CA TYR A 120 -13.13 1.40 38.99
C TYR A 120 -12.53 1.28 40.40
N ILE A 121 -11.21 1.16 40.52
CA ILE A 121 -10.54 1.11 41.83
C ILE A 121 -10.83 2.39 42.61
N TYR A 122 -10.62 3.55 42.00
CA TYR A 122 -10.82 4.85 42.65
C TYR A 122 -12.25 5.03 43.19
N THR A 123 -13.25 4.74 42.36
CA THR A 123 -14.66 4.83 42.76
C THR A 123 -15.04 3.80 43.83
N SER A 124 -14.49 2.58 43.75
CA SER A 124 -14.73 1.54 44.78
C SER A 124 -14.06 1.85 46.12
N ALA A 125 -12.93 2.55 46.12
CA ALA A 125 -12.22 2.99 47.31
C ALA A 125 -12.94 4.19 47.95
N SER A 126 -13.36 5.16 47.15
CA SER A 126 -14.18 6.30 47.59
C SER A 126 -15.48 5.85 48.27
N ARG A 127 -16.18 4.85 47.71
CA ARG A 127 -17.40 4.30 48.34
C ARG A 127 -17.15 3.56 49.66
N ARG A 128 -15.94 3.03 49.88
CA ARG A 128 -15.57 2.31 51.12
C ARG A 128 -15.15 3.24 52.25
N GLY A 129 -14.62 4.43 51.96
CA GLY A 129 -14.24 5.42 52.97
C GLY A 129 -15.38 6.29 53.52
N VAL A 130 -16.62 6.08 53.04
CA VAL A 130 -17.83 6.80 53.47
C VAL A 130 -18.70 5.95 54.42
N ARG A 131 -18.27 4.74 54.78
CA ARG A 131 -18.82 3.93 55.89
C ARG A 131 -17.88 3.98 57.08
#